data_AF-A0AAP5IGD7-F1
#
_entry.id   AF-A0AAP5IGD7-F1
#
_cell.length_a   1.000
_cell.length_b   1.000
_cell.length_c   1.000
_cell.angle_alpha   90.00
_cell.angle_beta   90.00
_cell.angle_gamma   90.00
#
_symmetry.space_group_name_H-M   'P 1'
#
loop_
_entity.id
_entity.type
_entity.pdbx_description
1 polymer ?
#
loop_
_entity_poly.entity_id
_entity_poly.type
_entity_poly.pdbx_seq_one_letter_code
_entity_poly.pdbx_strand_id
1 'polypeptide(L)'
;MDTSKDVEDMDFRKEYQRVYGCKIRFDTWQRIKVNMGRAGMPINKENIRVYANFRRLKPKSNFTAETLERIRKFVQSFPDRNKTFYGFQLYNTAIEINPDLKKNTFFKYFQIANSQYDRFSETYEYSYDDAFKLILCTATIDSNKFHPSKKRKSRIINLNGK
;
A
#
# COMPACT_ATOMS: atom_id res chain seq x y z
N MET A 1 -21.97 -28.30 6.80
CA MET A 1 -21.48 -27.03 6.23
C MET A 1 -21.95 -25.93 7.16
N ASP A 2 -21.02 -25.15 7.72
CA ASP A 2 -21.33 -24.05 8.63
C ASP A 2 -21.65 -22.81 7.81
N THR A 3 -22.94 -22.62 7.51
CA THR A 3 -23.44 -21.55 6.64
C THR A 3 -23.15 -20.15 7.17
N SER A 4 -22.84 -20.00 8.47
CA SER A 4 -22.54 -18.72 9.10
C SER A 4 -21.23 -18.10 8.60
N LYS A 5 -20.17 -18.92 8.48
CA LYS A 5 -18.85 -18.49 8.01
C LYS A 5 -18.85 -18.12 6.53
N ASP A 6 -19.65 -18.82 5.74
CA ASP A 6 -19.80 -18.53 4.31
C ASP A 6 -20.54 -17.21 4.07
N VAL A 7 -21.55 -16.90 4.91
CA VAL A 7 -22.26 -15.61 4.87
C VAL A 7 -21.33 -14.46 5.28
N GLU A 8 -20.56 -14.63 6.35
CA GLU A 8 -19.60 -13.62 6.80
C GLU A 8 -18.50 -13.34 5.76
N ASP A 9 -17.94 -14.39 5.14
CA ASP A 9 -16.94 -14.25 4.06
C ASP A 9 -17.51 -13.50 2.84
N MET A 10 -18.77 -13.75 2.51
CA MET A 10 -19.46 -13.06 1.42
C MET A 10 -19.69 -11.58 1.72
N ASP A 11 -19.98 -11.22 2.97
CA ASP A 11 -20.16 -9.83 3.36
C ASP A 11 -18.84 -9.05 3.34
N PHE A 12 -17.74 -9.68 3.75
CA PHE A 12 -16.39 -9.12 3.62
C PHE A 12 -15.98 -8.92 2.15
N ARG A 13 -16.31 -9.87 1.28
CA ARG A 13 -16.08 -9.73 -0.17
C ARG A 13 -16.89 -8.58 -0.76
N LYS A 14 -18.16 -8.43 -0.38
CA LYS A 14 -19.01 -7.31 -0.83
C LYS A 14 -18.45 -5.97 -0.36
N GLU A 15 -18.00 -5.88 0.89
CA GLU A 15 -17.38 -4.67 1.42
C GLU A 15 -16.10 -4.30 0.66
N TYR A 16 -15.26 -5.30 0.35
CA TYR A 16 -14.09 -5.10 -0.51
C TYR A 16 -14.49 -4.55 -1.88
N GLN A 17 -15.46 -5.18 -2.56
CA GLN A 17 -15.93 -4.76 -3.88
C GLN A 17 -16.52 -3.34 -3.86
N ARG A 18 -17.24 -2.98 -2.79
CA ARG A 18 -17.81 -1.64 -2.59
C ARG A 18 -16.73 -0.57 -2.49
N VAL A 19 -15.68 -0.81 -1.71
CA VAL A 19 -14.58 0.16 -1.53
C VAL A 19 -13.64 0.19 -2.74
N TYR A 20 -13.33 -0.98 -3.31
CA TYR A 20 -12.47 -1.09 -4.49
C TYR A 20 -13.13 -0.52 -5.75
N GLY A 21 -14.46 -0.57 -5.82
CA GLY A 21 -15.27 -0.01 -6.91
C GLY A 21 -15.52 -0.95 -8.08
N CYS A 22 -15.19 -2.25 -7.95
CA CYS A 22 -15.53 -3.23 -8.98
C CYS A 22 -15.75 -4.65 -8.43
N LYS A 23 -16.48 -5.45 -9.19
CA LYS A 23 -16.72 -6.86 -8.87
C LYS A 23 -15.45 -7.67 -9.13
N ILE A 24 -14.94 -8.34 -8.09
CA ILE A 24 -13.88 -9.34 -8.21
C ILE A 24 -14.44 -10.77 -8.30
N ARG A 25 -13.69 -11.65 -8.98
CA ARG A 25 -13.95 -13.09 -9.03
C ARG A 25 -13.61 -13.76 -7.68
N PHE A 26 -14.14 -14.95 -7.44
CA PHE A 26 -13.95 -15.67 -6.17
C PHE A 26 -12.49 -16.11 -5.93
N ASP A 27 -11.79 -16.56 -6.97
CA ASP A 27 -10.36 -16.90 -6.92
C ASP A 27 -9.48 -15.69 -6.54
N THR A 28 -9.85 -14.50 -7.02
CA THR A 28 -9.19 -13.24 -6.69
C THR A 28 -9.42 -12.90 -5.22
N TRP A 29 -10.65 -13.11 -4.73
CA TRP A 29 -10.98 -12.94 -3.32
C TRP A 29 -10.16 -13.87 -2.42
N GLN A 30 -10.05 -15.16 -2.74
CA GLN A 30 -9.24 -16.10 -1.95
C GLN A 30 -7.76 -15.66 -1.90
N ARG A 31 -7.20 -15.20 -3.02
CA ARG A 31 -5.82 -14.67 -3.04
C ARG A 31 -5.65 -13.43 -2.17
N ILE A 32 -6.63 -12.53 -2.16
CA ILE A 32 -6.62 -11.35 -1.28
C ILE A 32 -6.60 -11.79 0.19
N LYS A 33 -7.46 -12.73 0.59
CA LYS A 33 -7.50 -13.23 1.97
C LYS A 33 -6.18 -13.86 2.40
N VAL A 34 -5.59 -14.68 1.53
CA VAL A 34 -4.28 -15.30 1.80
C VAL A 34 -3.20 -14.23 1.99
N ASN A 35 -3.16 -13.20 1.14
CA ASN A 35 -2.20 -12.11 1.27
C ASN A 35 -2.42 -11.31 2.56
N MET A 36 -3.66 -10.97 2.90
CA MET A 36 -3.98 -10.28 4.15
C MET A 36 -3.55 -11.11 5.36
N GLY A 37 -3.86 -12.41 5.38
CA GLY A 37 -3.44 -13.31 6.46
C GLY A 37 -1.91 -13.39 6.60
N ARG A 38 -1.19 -13.50 5.48
CA ARG A 38 0.30 -13.50 5.48
C ARG A 38 0.90 -12.17 5.95
N ALA A 39 0.22 -11.05 5.68
CA ALA A 39 0.59 -9.73 6.15
C ALA A 39 0.20 -9.47 7.62
N GLY A 40 -0.34 -10.46 8.33
CA GLY A 40 -0.81 -10.29 9.71
C GLY A 40 -2.10 -9.47 9.83
N MET A 41 -2.84 -9.28 8.73
CA MET A 41 -4.08 -8.52 8.69
C MET A 41 -5.29 -9.47 8.86
N PRO A 42 -5.91 -9.55 10.06
CA PRO A 42 -7.14 -10.31 10.22
C PRO A 42 -8.23 -9.79 9.29
N ILE A 43 -9.07 -10.70 8.79
CA ILE A 43 -10.20 -10.36 7.92
C ILE A 43 -11.29 -9.71 8.77
N ASN A 44 -11.37 -8.39 8.72
CA ASN A 44 -12.42 -7.55 9.29
C ASN A 44 -12.68 -6.34 8.38
N LYS A 45 -13.74 -5.59 8.65
CA LYS A 45 -14.18 -4.49 7.76
C LYS A 45 -13.11 -3.41 7.63
N GLU A 46 -12.40 -3.09 8.71
CA GLU A 46 -11.39 -2.05 8.77
C GLU A 46 -10.18 -2.40 7.90
N ASN A 47 -9.62 -3.61 8.05
CA ASN A 47 -8.51 -4.09 7.24
C ASN A 47 -8.88 -4.27 5.78
N ILE A 48 -10.12 -4.71 5.50
CA ILE A 48 -10.64 -4.81 4.13
C ILE A 48 -10.69 -3.43 3.47
N ARG A 49 -11.19 -2.42 4.17
CA ARG A 49 -11.26 -1.03 3.66
C ARG A 49 -9.88 -0.49 3.34
N VAL A 50 -8.92 -0.64 4.25
CA VAL A 50 -7.53 -0.19 4.02
C VAL A 50 -6.91 -0.91 2.82
N TYR A 51 -7.02 -2.24 2.77
CA TYR A 51 -6.45 -3.03 1.68
C TYR A 51 -7.13 -2.73 0.32
N ALA A 52 -8.45 -2.54 0.29
CA ALA A 52 -9.20 -2.15 -0.91
C ALA A 52 -8.80 -0.76 -1.41
N ASN A 53 -8.66 0.22 -0.51
CA ASN A 53 -8.18 1.56 -0.85
C ASN A 53 -6.77 1.51 -1.43
N PHE A 54 -5.86 0.74 -0.82
CA PHE A 54 -4.53 0.52 -1.36
C PHE A 54 -4.59 -0.09 -2.76
N ARG A 55 -5.40 -1.14 -2.98
CA ARG A 55 -5.55 -1.76 -4.30
C ARG A 55 -6.11 -0.80 -5.35
N ARG A 56 -6.99 0.12 -4.96
CA ARG A 56 -7.48 1.18 -5.85
C ARG A 56 -6.36 2.14 -6.26
N LEU A 57 -5.48 2.51 -5.32
CA LEU A 57 -4.30 3.35 -5.59
C LEU A 57 -3.20 2.62 -6.39
N LYS A 58 -3.06 1.31 -6.17
CA LYS A 58 -2.00 0.46 -6.72
C LYS A 58 -2.56 -0.88 -7.24
N PRO A 59 -3.34 -0.88 -8.34
CA PRO A 59 -4.03 -2.07 -8.83
C PRO A 59 -3.08 -3.17 -9.34
N LYS A 60 -1.90 -2.78 -9.83
CA LYS A 60 -0.87 -3.69 -10.37
C LYS A 60 0.27 -3.97 -9.38
N SER A 61 0.06 -3.72 -8.09
CA SER A 61 1.05 -4.05 -7.07
C SER A 61 1.20 -5.56 -6.93
N ASN A 62 2.44 -6.03 -6.91
CA ASN A 62 2.77 -7.41 -6.60
C ASN A 62 3.07 -7.51 -5.11
N PHE A 63 2.38 -8.42 -4.42
CA PHE A 63 2.71 -8.80 -3.05
C PHE A 63 3.65 -9.99 -3.12
N THR A 64 4.95 -9.70 -3.15
CA THR A 64 5.97 -10.74 -2.95
C THR A 64 5.96 -11.18 -1.49
N ALA A 65 6.62 -12.30 -1.17
CA ALA A 65 6.79 -12.74 0.21
C ALA A 65 7.48 -11.64 1.05
N GLU A 66 8.48 -10.97 0.48
CA GLU A 66 9.18 -9.85 1.13
C GLU A 66 8.24 -8.67 1.40
N THR A 67 7.43 -8.24 0.43
CA THR A 67 6.42 -7.19 0.65
C THR A 67 5.48 -7.55 1.79
N LEU A 68 4.99 -8.79 1.83
CA LEU A 68 4.07 -9.25 2.88
C LEU A 68 4.74 -9.24 4.24
N GLU A 69 6.02 -9.62 4.33
CA GLU A 69 6.79 -9.59 5.56
C GLU A 69 7.03 -8.17 6.06
N ARG A 70 7.36 -7.24 5.17
CA ARG A 70 7.48 -5.81 5.48
C ARG A 70 6.20 -5.25 6.11
N ILE A 71 5.05 -5.62 5.53
CA ILE A 71 3.75 -5.20 6.05
C ILE A 71 3.47 -5.85 7.41
N ARG A 72 3.78 -7.13 7.55
CA ARG A 72 3.61 -7.86 8.80
C ARG A 72 4.38 -7.22 9.94
N LYS A 73 5.63 -6.82 9.71
CA LYS A 73 6.45 -6.10 10.70
C LYS A 73 5.76 -4.82 11.19
N PHE A 74 5.18 -4.02 10.30
CA PHE A 74 4.41 -2.84 10.69
C PHE A 74 3.25 -3.19 11.62
N VAL A 75 2.43 -4.17 11.24
CA VAL A 75 1.26 -4.58 12.03
C VAL A 75 1.66 -5.11 13.40
N GLN A 76 2.79 -5.81 13.49
CA GLN A 76 3.32 -6.34 14.75
C GLN A 76 3.94 -5.26 15.64
N SER A 77 4.66 -4.29 15.05
CA SER A 77 5.25 -3.17 15.79
C SER A 77 4.19 -2.19 16.30
N PHE A 78 3.07 -2.09 15.59
CA PHE A 78 1.98 -1.18 15.92
C PHE A 78 0.64 -1.95 15.93
N PRO A 79 0.37 -2.77 16.95
CA PRO A 79 -0.88 -3.53 17.05
C PRO A 79 -2.07 -2.64 17.45
N ASP A 80 -1.81 -1.52 18.14
CA ASP A 80 -2.84 -0.56 18.53
C ASP A 80 -3.25 0.32 17.35
N ARG A 81 -4.51 0.15 16.92
CA ARG A 81 -5.09 0.91 15.82
C ARG A 81 -5.47 2.36 16.19
N ASN A 82 -5.53 2.69 17.47
CA ASN A 82 -5.76 4.06 17.94
C ASN A 82 -4.48 4.89 17.96
N LYS A 83 -3.33 4.25 17.70
CA LYS A 83 -2.06 4.94 17.60
C LYS A 83 -2.08 6.00 16.50
N THR A 84 -1.62 7.19 16.87
CA THR A 84 -1.31 8.26 15.93
C THR A 84 0.19 8.30 15.63
N PHE A 85 0.54 8.90 14.50
CA PHE A 85 1.91 9.05 14.02
C PHE A 85 2.17 10.48 13.60
N TYR A 86 3.33 11.03 13.94
CA TYR A 86 3.80 12.30 13.36
C TYR A 86 4.48 12.07 12.01
N GLY A 87 4.58 13.11 11.18
CA GLY A 87 5.15 13.00 9.83
C GLY A 87 6.56 12.39 9.82
N PHE A 88 7.44 12.82 10.73
CA PHE A 88 8.80 12.27 10.82
C PHE A 88 8.82 10.81 11.30
N GLN A 89 7.90 10.44 12.20
CA GLN A 89 7.76 9.04 12.63
C GLN A 89 7.33 8.15 11.46
N LEU A 90 6.37 8.59 10.65
CA LEU A 90 5.96 7.86 9.44
C LEU A 90 7.11 7.64 8.47
N TYR A 91 7.96 8.65 8.28
CA TYR A 91 9.14 8.55 7.43
C TYR A 91 10.13 7.50 7.96
N ASN A 92 10.46 7.57 9.25
CA ASN A 92 11.39 6.63 9.87
C ASN A 92 10.85 5.21 9.85
N THR A 93 9.58 5.02 10.20
CA THR A 93 8.91 3.71 10.12
C THR A 93 8.93 3.17 8.69
N ALA A 94 8.67 4.00 7.68
CA ALA A 94 8.70 3.56 6.29
C ALA A 94 10.10 3.13 5.82
N ILE A 95 11.16 3.78 6.30
CA ILE A 95 12.56 3.39 6.03
C ILE A 95 12.94 2.13 6.78
N GLU A 96 12.54 1.98 8.03
CA GLU A 96 12.80 0.78 8.82
C GLU A 96 12.18 -0.46 8.14
N ILE A 97 10.97 -0.30 7.61
CA ILE A 97 10.24 -1.36 6.90
C ILE A 97 10.81 -1.61 5.50
N ASN A 98 11.23 -0.55 4.80
CA ASN A 98 11.84 -0.65 3.47
C ASN A 98 13.13 0.18 3.43
N PRO A 99 14.28 -0.40 3.81
CA PRO A 99 15.56 0.33 3.89
C PRO A 99 16.01 0.94 2.56
N ASP A 100 15.54 0.39 1.43
CA ASP A 100 15.84 0.90 0.09
C ASP A 100 14.96 2.12 -0.31
N LEU A 101 14.06 2.56 0.57
CA LEU A 101 13.14 3.65 0.31
C LEU A 101 13.85 5.00 0.22
N LYS A 102 13.95 5.53 -0.99
CA LYS A 102 14.45 6.89 -1.23
C LYS A 102 13.47 7.94 -0.70
N LYS A 103 14.00 9.02 -0.09
CA LYS A 103 13.23 10.15 0.45
C LYS A 103 12.21 10.72 -0.54
N ASN A 104 12.62 11.02 -1.78
CA ASN A 104 11.69 11.57 -2.80
C ASN A 104 10.57 10.58 -3.15
N THR A 105 10.87 9.28 -3.12
CA THR A 105 9.87 8.24 -3.35
C THR A 105 8.89 8.16 -2.20
N PHE A 106 9.36 8.25 -0.95
CA PHE A 106 8.50 8.37 0.22
C PHE A 106 7.51 9.53 0.07
N PHE A 107 7.98 10.75 -0.19
CA PHE A 107 7.09 11.92 -0.30
C PHE A 107 6.09 11.81 -1.45
N LYS A 108 6.50 11.23 -2.58
CA LYS A 108 5.57 10.92 -3.68
C LYS A 108 4.44 10.00 -3.23
N TYR A 109 4.76 8.95 -2.46
CA TYR A 109 3.75 8.03 -1.96
C TYR A 109 2.94 8.60 -0.80
N PHE A 110 3.54 9.44 0.00
CA PHE A 110 2.88 10.21 1.04
C PHE A 110 1.76 11.07 0.45
N GLN A 111 2.07 11.82 -0.61
CA GLN A 111 1.08 12.61 -1.35
C GLN A 111 -0.05 11.78 -1.97
N ILE A 112 0.23 10.53 -2.39
CA ILE A 112 -0.76 9.65 -3.00
C ILE A 112 -1.65 8.98 -1.93
N ALA A 113 -1.05 8.57 -0.81
CA ALA A 113 -1.74 7.81 0.23
C ALA A 113 -2.56 8.71 1.16
N ASN A 114 -2.12 9.95 1.38
CA ASN A 114 -2.68 10.86 2.36
C ASN A 114 -3.20 12.15 1.72
N SER A 115 -4.47 12.48 1.95
CA SER A 115 -5.07 13.72 1.46
C SER A 115 -4.56 14.98 2.18
N GLN A 116 -3.98 14.84 3.37
CA GLN A 116 -3.45 15.93 4.20
C GLN A 116 -1.92 16.03 4.09
N TYR A 117 -1.34 15.70 2.92
CA TYR A 117 0.10 15.61 2.76
C TYR A 117 0.83 16.96 2.91
N ASP A 118 0.12 18.05 2.65
CA ASP A 118 0.55 19.44 2.85
C ASP A 118 0.85 19.74 4.32
N ARG A 119 0.33 18.92 5.24
CA ARG A 119 0.54 19.03 6.69
C ARG A 119 1.66 18.12 7.19
N PHE A 120 2.60 17.71 6.34
CA PHE A 120 3.76 16.94 6.81
C PHE A 120 4.55 17.78 7.82
N SER A 121 4.44 17.45 9.10
CA SER A 121 5.13 18.15 10.17
C SER A 121 5.35 17.22 11.38
N GLU A 122 6.11 17.74 12.35
CA GLU A 122 6.32 17.10 13.65
C GLU A 122 5.13 17.26 14.59
N THR A 123 4.14 18.10 14.24
CA THR A 123 3.00 18.45 15.10
C THR A 123 1.67 17.90 14.60
N TYR A 124 1.58 17.52 13.33
CA TYR A 124 0.37 16.97 12.76
C TYR A 124 0.32 15.46 12.95
N GLU A 125 -0.80 14.99 13.51
CA GLU A 125 -1.05 13.58 13.77
C GLU A 125 -1.77 12.91 12.60
N TYR A 126 -1.20 11.81 12.14
CA TYR A 126 -1.79 10.90 11.16
C TYR A 126 -2.37 9.69 11.87
N SER A 127 -3.55 9.26 11.41
CA SER A 127 -4.20 8.06 11.94
C SER A 127 -3.41 6.80 11.57
N TYR A 128 -3.66 5.71 12.30
CA TYR A 128 -3.14 4.40 11.93
C TYR A 128 -3.48 4.00 10.49
N ASP A 129 -4.71 4.26 10.03
CA ASP A 129 -5.14 3.89 8.69
C ASP A 129 -4.36 4.69 7.61
N ASP A 130 -4.00 5.94 7.88
CA ASP A 130 -3.17 6.77 6.99
C ASP A 130 -1.72 6.29 6.96
N ALA A 131 -1.16 5.99 8.13
CA ALA A 131 0.13 5.32 8.26
C ALA A 131 0.16 4.00 7.48
N PHE A 132 -0.90 3.20 7.64
CA PHE A 132 -0.95 1.87 7.06
C PHE A 132 -1.09 1.90 5.54
N LYS A 133 -1.93 2.79 4.98
CA LYS A 133 -2.00 3.02 3.53
C LYS A 133 -0.64 3.40 2.95
N LEU A 134 0.10 4.27 3.64
CA LEU A 134 1.43 4.68 3.24
C LEU A 134 2.41 3.50 3.24
N ILE A 135 2.41 2.69 4.30
CA ILE A 135 3.26 1.49 4.38
C ILE A 135 2.92 0.49 3.29
N LEU A 136 1.65 0.24 2.98
CA LEU A 136 1.27 -0.62 1.86
C LEU A 136 1.83 -0.10 0.52
N CYS A 137 1.82 1.23 0.34
CA CYS A 137 2.38 1.88 -0.83
C CYS A 137 3.91 1.77 -0.91
N THR A 138 4.62 1.95 0.20
CA THR A 138 6.09 1.95 0.22
C THR A 138 6.67 0.54 0.27
N ALA A 139 6.01 -0.42 0.91
CA ALA A 139 6.44 -1.83 0.98
C ALA A 139 6.40 -2.54 -0.37
N THR A 140 5.55 -2.08 -1.30
CA THR A 140 5.42 -2.63 -2.67
C THR A 140 6.40 -2.02 -3.67
N ILE A 141 7.27 -1.11 -3.22
CA ILE A 141 8.35 -0.57 -4.05
C ILE A 141 9.42 -1.64 -4.17
N ASP A 142 9.53 -2.15 -5.39
CA ASP A 142 10.58 -3.06 -5.83
C ASP A 142 11.87 -2.24 -5.99
N SER A 143 12.88 -2.49 -5.16
CA SER A 143 14.17 -1.78 -5.20
C SER A 143 14.85 -1.89 -6.57
N ASN A 144 14.54 -2.95 -7.32
CA ASN A 144 15.07 -3.22 -8.67
C ASN A 144 14.40 -2.44 -9.81
N LYS A 145 13.23 -1.80 -9.60
CA LYS A 145 12.51 -1.06 -10.67
C LYS A 145 12.91 0.41 -10.79
N PHE A 146 13.76 0.91 -9.89
CA PHE A 146 14.34 2.25 -9.97
C PHE A 146 15.75 2.25 -10.56
N HIS A 147 16.00 1.47 -11.61
CA HIS A 147 17.00 1.90 -12.58
C HIS A 147 16.44 3.14 -13.29
N PRO A 148 17.08 4.32 -13.20
CA PRO A 148 16.69 5.44 -14.03
C PRO A 148 16.71 4.92 -15.47
N SER A 149 15.57 4.97 -16.15
CA SER A 149 15.46 4.58 -17.55
C SER A 149 16.66 5.19 -18.27
N LYS A 150 17.52 4.35 -18.87
CA LYS A 150 18.57 4.82 -19.78
C LYS A 150 17.92 5.87 -20.66
N LYS A 151 18.40 7.13 -20.56
CA LYS A 151 17.92 8.26 -21.33
C LYS A 151 17.66 7.75 -22.75
N ARG A 152 16.40 7.76 -23.20
CA ARG A 152 16.14 7.63 -24.63
C ARG A 152 16.98 8.74 -25.26
N LYS A 153 18.05 8.36 -25.98
CA LYS A 153 18.79 9.29 -26.81
C LYS A 153 17.75 9.88 -27.76
N SER A 154 17.37 11.13 -27.52
CA SER A 154 16.60 11.91 -28.48
C SER A 154 17.38 11.84 -29.79
N ARG A 155 16.79 11.21 -30.81
CA ARG A 155 17.27 11.37 -32.19
C ARG A 155 17.12 12.84 -32.50
N ILE A 156 18.21 13.59 -32.42
CA ILE A 156 18.32 14.89 -33.08
C ILE A 156 18.30 14.54 -34.56
N ILE A 157 17.17 14.78 -35.21
CA ILE A 157 17.09 14.76 -36.67
C ILE A 157 17.75 16.06 -37.11
N ASN A 158 18.99 15.97 -37.59
CA ASN A 158 19.63 17.08 -38.30
C ASN A 158 18.88 17.26 -39.62
N LEU A 159 17.99 18.25 -39.67
CA LEU A 159 17.52 18.83 -40.91
C LEU A 159 18.54 19.89 -41.33
N ASN A 160 19.59 19.44 -42.02
CA ASN A 160 20.42 20.30 -42.85
C ASN A 160 21.12 19.42 -43.88
N GLY A 161 20.71 19.52 -45.15
CA GLY A 161 21.42 18.82 -46.22
C GLY A 161 20.69 18.74 -47.56
N LYS A 162 20.66 19.89 -48.25
CA LYS A 162 20.51 20.08 -49.72
C LYS A 162 19.12 19.94 -50.33
#